data_AF-A0A7C8YR78-F1
#
_entry.id   AF-A0A7C8YR78-F1
#
_cell.length_a   1.000
_cell.length_b   1.000
_cell.length_c   1.000
_cell.angle_alpha   90.00
_cell.angle_beta   90.00
_cell.angle_gamma   90.00
#
_symmetry.space_group_name_H-M   'P 1'
#
loop_
_entity.id
_entity.type
_entity.pdbx_description
1 polymer ?
#
loop_
_entity_poly.entity_id
_entity_poly.type
_entity_poly.pdbx_seq_one_letter_code
_entity_poly.pdbx_strand_id
1 'polypeptide(L)'
;ISVEWKGENSKININGIDYILRQVHWHSPSEHAINGQRYALELHIVHQSQDNKIAVTGLLYNLGRPDPFLGKLEEKIKSLSNTSTEVDIGIVDPNDIKIGGNKYYRYRGSLTTPPCTEGVIWTVNKQIATVSKEQVKLLR
;
A
#
# COMPACT_ATOMS: atom_id res chain seq x y z
N ILE A 1 0.52 8.04 6.74
CA ILE A 1 1.95 7.63 6.67
C ILE A 1 2.21 6.99 5.33
N SER A 2 3.31 7.36 4.67
CA SER A 2 3.78 6.74 3.42
C SER A 2 5.23 6.31 3.54
N VAL A 3 5.63 5.35 2.70
CA VAL A 3 7.03 5.01 2.44
C VAL A 3 7.26 5.21 0.95
N GLU A 4 8.31 5.96 0.61
CA GLU A 4 8.62 6.32 -0.78
C GLU A 4 9.99 5.78 -1.19
N TRP A 5 10.06 5.20 -2.39
CA TRP A 5 11.30 4.69 -2.97
C TRP A 5 11.84 5.69 -3.98
N LYS A 6 13.12 6.08 -3.81
CA LYS A 6 13.83 6.95 -4.76
C LYS A 6 14.38 6.21 -5.98
N GLY A 7 14.51 4.88 -5.90
CA GLY A 7 15.03 4.03 -6.98
C GLY A 7 13.93 3.46 -7.88
N GLU A 8 14.32 2.97 -9.06
CA GLU A 8 13.39 2.46 -10.08
C GLU A 8 13.51 0.94 -10.31
N ASN A 9 14.13 0.23 -9.37
CA ASN A 9 14.49 -1.19 -9.52
C ASN A 9 13.32 -2.16 -9.28
N SER A 10 12.20 -1.67 -8.73
CA SER A 10 11.02 -2.48 -8.41
C SER A 10 9.84 -2.05 -9.28
N LYS A 11 9.21 -3.01 -9.96
CA LYS A 11 8.13 -2.76 -10.91
C LYS A 11 7.16 -3.92 -11.01
N ILE A 12 5.97 -3.63 -11.53
CA ILE A 12 5.01 -4.62 -12.01
C ILE A 12 4.82 -4.46 -13.51
N ASN A 13 4.50 -5.55 -14.22
CA ASN A 13 4.13 -5.51 -15.62
C ASN A 13 2.63 -5.80 -15.77
N ILE A 14 1.90 -4.91 -16.45
CA ILE A 14 0.49 -5.10 -16.78
C ILE A 14 0.34 -4.96 -18.29
N ASN A 15 0.01 -6.07 -18.97
CA ASN A 15 -0.21 -6.13 -20.41
C ASN A 15 0.97 -5.55 -21.23
N GLY A 16 2.20 -5.85 -20.83
CA GLY A 16 3.41 -5.39 -21.52
C GLY A 16 3.87 -3.99 -21.12
N ILE A 17 3.13 -3.28 -20.25
CA ILE A 17 3.54 -1.96 -19.73
C ILE A 17 4.14 -2.15 -18.34
N ASP A 18 5.36 -1.63 -18.17
CA ASP A 18 6.02 -1.57 -16.87
C ASP A 18 5.53 -0.37 -16.05
N TYR A 19 5.21 -0.62 -14.79
CA TYR A 19 4.86 0.38 -13.78
C TYR A 19 5.84 0.27 -12.61
N ILE A 20 6.64 1.31 -12.41
CA ILE A 20 7.66 1.40 -11.38
C ILE A 20 7.00 1.69 -10.03
N LEU A 21 7.37 0.95 -8.99
CA LEU A 21 6.95 1.22 -7.61
C LEU A 21 7.45 2.60 -7.18
N ARG A 22 6.54 3.46 -6.73
CA ARG A 22 6.88 4.79 -6.22
C ARG A 22 6.73 4.88 -4.72
N GLN A 23 5.59 4.44 -4.21
CA GLN A 23 5.29 4.55 -2.79
C GLN A 23 4.29 3.51 -2.32
N VAL A 24 4.25 3.32 -1.00
CA VAL A 24 3.13 2.67 -0.34
C VAL A 24 2.57 3.56 0.77
N HIS A 25 1.27 3.45 1.04
CA HIS A 25 0.61 4.14 2.14
C HIS A 25 -0.59 3.35 2.64
N TRP A 26 -1.05 3.70 3.85
CA TRP A 26 -2.11 2.96 4.53
C TRP A 26 -3.34 3.82 4.80
N HIS A 27 -4.50 3.17 4.77
CA HIS A 27 -5.80 3.71 5.18
C HIS A 27 -6.41 2.83 6.26
N SER A 28 -6.95 3.44 7.33
CA SER A 28 -7.73 2.76 8.37
C SER A 28 -9.05 3.50 8.60
N PRO A 29 -10.23 2.85 8.44
CA PRO A 29 -10.44 1.48 7.95
C PRO A 29 -10.10 1.34 6.46
N SER A 30 -10.30 0.15 5.87
CA SER A 30 -10.15 -0.03 4.43
C SER A 30 -11.14 0.84 3.64
N GLU A 31 -10.68 1.34 2.50
CA GLU A 31 -11.48 2.11 1.56
C GLU A 31 -12.32 1.18 0.68
N HIS A 32 -11.74 0.07 0.25
CA HIS A 32 -12.47 -0.99 -0.41
C HIS A 32 -13.31 -1.82 0.57
N ALA A 33 -14.42 -2.33 0.05
CA ALA A 33 -15.21 -3.36 0.71
C ALA A 33 -15.41 -4.54 -0.26
N ILE A 34 -15.43 -5.76 0.27
CA ILE A 34 -15.76 -6.96 -0.50
C ILE A 34 -17.11 -7.47 0.01
N ASN A 35 -18.12 -7.55 -0.87
CA ASN A 35 -19.49 -7.95 -0.52
C ASN A 35 -20.07 -7.12 0.66
N GLY A 36 -19.78 -5.82 0.69
CA GLY A 36 -20.23 -4.91 1.75
C GLY A 36 -19.39 -4.95 3.04
N GLN A 37 -18.43 -5.87 3.18
CA GLN A 37 -17.55 -5.94 4.33
C GLN A 37 -16.33 -5.02 4.17
N ARG A 38 -16.14 -4.08 5.10
CA ARG A 38 -14.90 -3.32 5.28
C ARG A 38 -13.93 -4.05 6.20
N TYR A 39 -12.65 -3.74 6.04
CA TYR A 39 -11.51 -4.34 6.73
C TYR A 39 -10.82 -3.31 7.64
N ALA A 40 -9.95 -3.77 8.53
CA ALA A 40 -9.37 -2.93 9.58
C ALA A 40 -8.33 -1.94 9.05
N LEU A 41 -7.64 -2.32 7.97
CA LEU A 41 -6.61 -1.54 7.30
C LEU A 41 -6.58 -1.92 5.81
N GLU A 42 -6.08 -1.00 5.00
CA GLU A 42 -5.75 -1.23 3.60
C GLU A 42 -4.40 -0.60 3.27
N LEU A 43 -3.53 -1.36 2.61
CA LEU A 43 -2.28 -0.87 2.05
C LEU A 43 -2.46 -0.62 0.56
N HIS A 44 -2.10 0.57 0.11
CA HIS A 44 -2.01 0.94 -1.29
C HIS A 44 -0.55 0.92 -1.73
N ILE A 45 -0.26 0.16 -2.77
CA ILE A 45 1.06 0.05 -3.39
C ILE A 45 0.98 0.75 -4.75
N VAL A 46 1.54 1.95 -4.84
CA VAL A 46 1.36 2.86 -5.98
C VAL A 46 2.53 2.72 -6.95
N HIS A 47 2.19 2.47 -8.21
CA HIS A 47 3.13 2.34 -9.29
C HIS A 47 2.81 3.33 -10.41
N GLN A 48 3.84 3.74 -11.16
CA GLN A 48 3.71 4.68 -12.27
C GLN A 48 4.52 4.21 -13.47
N SER A 49 3.92 4.24 -14.65
CA SER A 49 4.61 3.95 -15.91
C SER A 49 5.45 5.14 -16.39
N GLN A 50 6.29 4.94 -17.39
CA GLN A 50 7.01 6.02 -18.08
C GLN A 50 6.07 7.09 -18.66
N ASP A 51 4.90 6.68 -19.18
CA ASP A 51 3.85 7.60 -19.68
C ASP A 51 2.96 8.23 -18.58
N ASN A 52 3.40 8.23 -17.31
CA ASN A 52 2.65 8.73 -16.16
C ASN A 52 1.30 8.03 -15.87
N LYS A 53 1.02 6.85 -16.43
CA LYS A 53 -0.15 6.04 -16.08
C LYS A 53 0.05 5.44 -14.69
N ILE A 54 -1.00 5.39 -13.89
CA ILE A 54 -0.94 4.91 -12.51
C ILE A 54 -1.58 3.53 -12.39
N ALA A 55 -0.91 2.64 -11.66
CA ALA A 55 -1.46 1.35 -11.23
C ALA A 55 -1.30 1.21 -9.72
N VAL A 56 -2.38 0.83 -9.02
CA VAL A 56 -2.37 0.63 -7.57
C VAL A 56 -2.73 -0.81 -7.24
N THR A 57 -1.92 -1.44 -6.40
CA THR A 57 -2.24 -2.73 -5.80
C THR A 57 -2.74 -2.51 -4.37
N GLY A 58 -3.96 -2.95 -4.07
CA GLY A 58 -4.57 -2.87 -2.74
C GLY A 58 -4.45 -4.19 -1.99
N LEU A 59 -4.01 -4.14 -0.73
CA LEU A 59 -3.97 -5.27 0.19
C LEU A 59 -4.84 -4.97 1.42
N LEU A 60 -5.83 -5.82 1.68
CA LEU A 60 -6.80 -5.66 2.77
C LEU A 60 -6.37 -6.46 4.00
N TYR A 61 -6.64 -5.93 5.18
CA TYR A 61 -6.21 -6.55 6.44
C TYR A 61 -7.35 -6.76 7.42
N ASN A 62 -7.47 -7.97 7.95
CA ASN A 62 -8.22 -8.22 9.19
C ASN A 62 -7.33 -7.95 10.41
N LEU A 63 -7.95 -7.70 11.56
CA LEU A 63 -7.22 -7.75 12.82
C LEU A 63 -6.75 -9.19 13.09
N GLY A 64 -5.50 -9.34 13.47
CA GLY A 64 -4.89 -10.64 13.72
C GLY A 64 -3.43 -10.52 14.17
N ARG A 65 -2.57 -11.36 13.62
CA ARG A 65 -1.13 -11.32 13.89
C ARG A 65 -0.53 -10.02 13.33
N PRO A 66 0.53 -9.46 13.96
CA PRO A 66 1.23 -8.30 13.43
C PRO A 66 1.71 -8.53 11.99
N ASP A 67 1.58 -7.50 11.16
CA ASP A 67 2.17 -7.46 9.83
C ASP A 67 3.71 -7.29 9.97
N PRO A 68 4.52 -8.20 9.41
CA PRO A 68 5.97 -8.14 9.57
C PRO A 68 6.61 -6.91 8.93
N PHE A 69 6.02 -6.39 7.84
CA PHE A 69 6.54 -5.21 7.15
C PHE A 69 6.34 -3.95 8.00
N LEU A 70 5.14 -3.73 8.51
CA LEU A 70 4.87 -2.67 9.49
C LEU A 70 5.74 -2.81 10.74
N GLY A 71 5.98 -4.04 11.20
CA GLY A 71 6.88 -4.34 12.32
C GLY A 71 8.28 -3.74 12.15
N LYS A 72 8.83 -3.76 10.93
CA LYS A 72 10.13 -3.14 10.62
C LYS A 72 10.10 -1.62 10.66
N LEU A 73 8.92 -1.02 10.52
CA LEU A 73 8.73 0.43 10.43
C LEU A 73 8.28 1.05 11.76
N GLU A 74 7.90 0.27 12.77
CA GLU A 74 7.23 0.79 13.97
C GLU A 74 8.03 1.88 14.68
N GLU A 75 9.31 1.65 14.94
CA GLU A 75 10.17 2.64 15.62
C GLU A 75 10.37 3.91 14.78
N LYS A 76 10.41 3.77 13.45
CA LYS A 76 10.51 4.92 12.53
C LYS A 76 9.21 5.72 12.51
N ILE A 77 8.07 5.05 12.52
CA ILE A 77 6.76 5.68 12.60
C ILE A 77 6.61 6.43 13.94
N LYS A 78 7.01 5.83 15.06
CA LYS A 78 7.01 6.51 16.37
C LYS A 78 7.95 7.72 16.40
N SER A 79 9.04 7.70 15.64
CA SER A 79 9.94 8.87 15.56
C SER A 79 9.34 10.01 14.74
N LEU A 80 8.52 9.70 13.72
CA LEU A 80 7.83 10.68 12.88
C LEU A 80 6.77 11.46 13.66
N SER A 81 6.14 10.89 14.70
CA SER A 81 5.18 11.66 15.52
C SER A 81 5.83 12.84 16.26
N ASN A 82 7.17 12.86 16.35
CA ASN A 82 7.93 13.89 17.04
C ASN A 82 8.59 14.91 16.07
N THR A 83 8.45 14.75 14.76
CA THR A 83 9.09 15.59 13.73
C THR A 83 8.14 15.90 12.57
N SER A 84 8.35 17.01 11.87
CA SER A 84 7.33 17.59 10.99
C SER A 84 7.45 17.29 9.50
N THR A 85 8.43 16.50 9.04
CA THR A 85 8.73 16.49 7.60
C THR A 85 8.95 15.10 7.01
N GLU A 86 10.03 14.40 7.33
CA GLU A 86 10.35 13.09 6.72
C GLU A 86 11.47 12.42 7.54
N VAL A 87 11.56 11.09 7.50
CA VAL A 87 12.64 10.33 8.15
C VAL A 87 13.25 9.36 7.15
N ASP A 88 14.58 9.37 7.02
CA ASP A 88 15.29 8.35 6.27
C ASP A 88 15.24 7.02 7.04
N ILE A 89 14.67 6.01 6.39
CA ILE A 89 14.50 4.65 6.93
C ILE A 89 15.50 3.65 6.33
N GLY A 90 16.41 4.12 5.47
CA GLY A 90 17.41 3.29 4.80
C GLY A 90 16.81 2.43 3.68
N ILE A 91 17.43 1.28 3.44
CA ILE A 91 17.01 0.36 2.38
C ILE A 91 15.82 -0.48 2.87
N VAL A 92 14.69 -0.34 2.21
CA VAL A 92 13.51 -1.17 2.41
C VAL A 92 13.29 -2.03 1.17
N ASP A 93 13.27 -3.36 1.34
CA ASP A 93 12.96 -4.29 0.26
C ASP A 93 11.44 -4.41 0.08
N PRO A 94 10.85 -4.01 -1.07
CA PRO A 94 9.43 -4.15 -1.32
C PRO A 94 8.92 -5.59 -1.24
N ASN A 95 9.79 -6.59 -1.42
CA ASN A 95 9.42 -8.01 -1.29
C ASN A 95 9.09 -8.41 0.15
N ASP A 96 9.40 -7.57 1.13
CA ASP A 96 8.93 -7.74 2.51
C ASP A 96 7.40 -7.59 2.62
N ILE A 97 6.77 -6.88 1.68
CA ILE A 97 5.32 -6.79 1.57
C ILE A 97 4.79 -8.11 1.02
N LYS A 98 4.29 -8.96 1.92
CA LYS A 98 3.74 -10.28 1.56
C LYS A 98 2.32 -10.13 1.04
N ILE A 99 2.20 -9.78 -0.25
CA ILE A 99 0.92 -9.68 -0.95
C ILE A 99 0.18 -11.03 -0.86
N GLY A 100 0.86 -12.14 -1.17
CA GLY A 100 0.28 -13.49 -1.09
C GLY A 100 -0.82 -13.75 -2.12
N GLY A 101 -0.98 -15.02 -2.50
CA GLY A 101 -2.05 -15.44 -3.41
C GLY A 101 -1.88 -14.94 -4.85
N ASN A 102 -2.75 -15.41 -5.73
CA ASN A 102 -2.75 -15.08 -7.16
C ASN A 102 -4.13 -14.64 -7.68
N LYS A 103 -5.11 -14.49 -6.79
CA LYS A 103 -6.48 -14.07 -7.12
C LYS A 103 -6.67 -12.62 -6.71
N TYR A 104 -7.23 -11.83 -7.62
CA TYR A 104 -7.44 -10.41 -7.42
C TYR A 104 -8.68 -9.93 -8.17
N TYR A 105 -9.18 -8.76 -7.80
CA TYR A 105 -10.12 -7.98 -8.59
C TYR A 105 -9.35 -6.92 -9.37
N ARG A 106 -9.71 -6.71 -10.64
CA ARG A 106 -9.07 -5.72 -11.52
C ARG A 106 -10.13 -4.81 -12.09
N TYR A 107 -9.97 -3.50 -11.91
CA TYR A 107 -10.87 -2.50 -12.48
C TYR A 107 -10.14 -1.19 -12.78
N ARG A 108 -10.78 -0.31 -13.55
CA ARG A 108 -10.32 1.08 -13.74
C ARG A 108 -11.09 1.99 -12.79
N GLY A 109 -10.37 2.82 -12.04
CA GLY A 109 -10.93 3.75 -11.08
C GLY A 109 -10.13 5.05 -11.02
N SER A 110 -10.06 5.64 -9.84
CA SER A 110 -9.34 6.89 -9.57
C SER A 110 -8.36 6.76 -8.42
N LEU A 111 -7.61 7.83 -8.14
CA LEU A 111 -7.02 8.05 -6.82
C LEU A 111 -8.14 8.21 -5.78
N THR A 112 -7.88 7.79 -4.54
CA THR A 112 -8.83 7.91 -3.43
C THR A 112 -8.66 9.21 -2.63
N THR A 113 -7.66 10.02 -2.99
CA THR A 113 -7.40 11.34 -2.43
C THR A 113 -7.46 12.42 -3.52
N PRO A 114 -7.78 13.68 -3.17
CA PRO A 114 -7.76 14.79 -4.12
C PRO A 114 -6.44 14.88 -4.90
N PRO A 115 -6.46 15.15 -6.22
CA PRO A 115 -7.61 15.59 -7.01
C PRO A 115 -8.50 14.46 -7.58
N CYS A 116 -8.42 13.24 -7.02
CA CYS A 116 -9.23 12.09 -7.44
C CYS A 116 -9.06 11.74 -8.92
N THR A 117 -7.85 11.89 -9.45
CA THR A 117 -7.52 11.62 -10.87
C THR A 117 -7.99 10.23 -11.29
N GLU A 118 -8.79 10.15 -12.35
CA GLU A 118 -9.28 8.90 -12.93
C GLU A 118 -8.24 8.20 -13.82
N GLY A 119 -8.59 7.01 -14.34
CA GLY A 119 -7.75 6.23 -15.24
C GLY A 119 -6.74 5.32 -14.52
N VAL A 120 -6.83 5.22 -13.19
CA VAL A 120 -5.99 4.37 -12.35
C VAL A 120 -6.38 2.91 -12.54
N ILE A 121 -5.40 2.04 -12.80
CA ILE A 121 -5.61 0.59 -12.83
C ILE A 121 -5.51 0.05 -11.41
N TRP A 122 -6.62 -0.45 -10.86
CA TRP A 122 -6.66 -1.03 -9.53
C TRP A 122 -6.55 -2.55 -9.57
N THR A 123 -5.68 -3.10 -8.72
CA THR A 123 -5.56 -4.55 -8.45
C THR A 123 -5.78 -4.79 -6.97
N VAL A 124 -6.98 -5.22 -6.57
CA VAL A 124 -7.28 -5.49 -5.16
C VAL A 124 -7.08 -6.98 -4.89
N ASN A 125 -6.13 -7.32 -4.02
CA ASN A 125 -5.85 -8.71 -3.69
C ASN A 125 -7.04 -9.35 -2.98
N LYS A 126 -7.39 -10.58 -3.37
CA LYS A 126 -8.46 -11.35 -2.73
C LYS A 126 -7.99 -12.02 -1.44
N GLN A 127 -6.69 -12.29 -1.30
CA GLN A 127 -6.15 -12.76 -0.03
C GLN A 127 -6.14 -11.61 0.98
N ILE A 128 -6.72 -11.87 2.15
CA ILE A 128 -6.77 -10.90 3.26
C ILE A 128 -5.58 -11.15 4.17
N ALA A 129 -4.75 -10.14 4.36
CA ALA A 129 -3.63 -10.15 5.29
C ALA A 129 -4.10 -9.90 6.73
N THR A 130 -3.17 -9.94 7.68
CA THR A 130 -3.45 -9.65 9.09
C THR A 130 -2.57 -8.54 9.62
N VAL A 131 -3.13 -7.71 10.49
CA VAL A 131 -2.43 -6.63 11.19
C VAL A 131 -2.84 -6.63 12.65
N SER A 132 -1.94 -6.26 13.58
CA SER A 132 -2.30 -6.14 14.99
C SER A 132 -3.10 -4.86 15.25
N LYS A 133 -3.84 -4.83 16.37
CA LYS A 133 -4.58 -3.62 16.78
C LYS A 133 -3.61 -2.47 17.08
N GLU A 134 -2.45 -2.79 17.63
CA GLU A 134 -1.40 -1.86 18.02
C GLU A 134 -0.80 -1.19 16.78
N GLN A 135 -0.53 -1.96 15.72
CA GLN A 135 -0.05 -1.44 14.44
C GLN A 135 -1.07 -0.52 13.77
N VAL A 136 -2.36 -0.87 13.80
CA VAL A 136 -3.41 0.02 13.28
C VAL A 136 -3.47 1.33 14.06
N LYS A 137 -3.32 1.28 15.39
CA LYS A 137 -3.27 2.50 16.22
C LYS A 137 -2.05 3.35 15.92
N LEU A 138 -0.91 2.73 15.61
CA LEU A 138 0.33 3.43 15.30
C LEU A 138 0.25 4.24 13.99
N LEU A 139 -0.62 3.83 13.07
CA LEU A 139 -0.83 4.50 11.78
C LEU A 139 -1.86 5.64 11.83
N ARG A 140 -2.53 5.85 12.98
CA ARG A 140 -3.53 6.90 13.21
C ARG A 140 -2.92 8.08 13.94
#